data_AF-X6N099-F1
#
_entry.id   AF-X6N099-F1
#
_cell.length_a   1.000
_cell.length_b   1.000
_cell.length_c   1.000
_cell.angle_alpha   90.00
_cell.angle_beta   90.00
_cell.angle_gamma   90.00
#
_symmetry.space_group_name_H-M   'P 1'
#
loop_
_entity.id
_entity.type
_entity.pdbx_description
1 polymer ?
#
loop_
_entity_poly.entity_id
_entity_poly.type
_entity_poly.pdbx_seq_one_letter_code
_entity_poly.pdbx_strand_id
1 'polypeptide(L)'
;MSAASNTDTSASANTETSAKLTTAGDEKRRASRSPSPNRSSTQNVEELMAKINIHKDLGNKAFQEKDFHKAIDEYEKAIESYEPHGAHITTTNEMKATIGAVYNNRAFAYFKIEMYGAAIVDSTKAIELKFDKVECHIFFFCVATKKKNNNNHSFFRINVTKKKTFGIGYYRRGCSHAALMHWYKAKKDFQKAAKIFKNDKNIEKRLKQAEQADKYQKFCKAIETDEGKPLSETIKIEDFPALTSSYDGPKFNSISEINSQWVISLQEYLRNGGKLHISDKKKKKWQKCKQK
;
A
#
# COMPACT_ATOMS: atom_id res chain seq x y z
N MET A 1 -60.49 6.68 29.82
CA MET A 1 -61.09 5.32 29.86
C MET A 1 -60.01 4.39 30.37
N SER A 2 -59.83 4.36 31.69
CA SER A 2 -60.38 3.34 32.62
C SER A 2 -59.77 1.97 32.30
N ALA A 3 -58.70 1.55 32.97
CA ALA A 3 -58.62 1.03 34.34
C ALA A 3 -59.19 -0.40 34.47
N ALA A 4 -58.32 -1.33 34.92
CA ALA A 4 -58.53 -2.50 35.78
C ALA A 4 -57.55 -3.60 35.33
N SER A 5 -56.45 -3.95 36.01
CA SER A 5 -56.19 -4.31 37.41
C SER A 5 -56.91 -5.56 37.90
N ASN A 6 -56.09 -6.45 38.51
CA ASN A 6 -56.41 -7.42 39.56
C ASN A 6 -56.78 -8.85 39.09
N THR A 7 -56.35 -9.94 39.71
CA THR A 7 -55.58 -10.18 40.96
C THR A 7 -55.29 -11.69 41.06
N ASP A 8 -54.21 -12.02 41.76
CA ASP A 8 -54.03 -13.07 42.78
C ASP A 8 -54.84 -14.38 42.71
N THR A 9 -54.18 -15.52 42.90
CA THR A 9 -54.13 -16.17 44.23
C THR A 9 -53.19 -17.38 44.28
N SER A 10 -52.75 -17.64 45.51
CA SER A 10 -51.66 -18.49 45.98
C SER A 10 -52.13 -19.82 46.60
N ALA A 11 -51.13 -20.68 46.88
CA ALA A 11 -51.12 -21.79 47.84
C ALA A 11 -51.88 -23.08 47.39
N SER A 12 -51.49 -24.32 47.72
CA SER A 12 -50.72 -24.84 48.87
C SER A 12 -50.39 -26.35 48.71
N ALA A 13 -49.32 -26.79 49.37
CA ALA A 13 -49.11 -28.04 50.13
C ALA A 13 -49.22 -29.47 49.51
N ASN A 14 -48.06 -30.14 49.53
CA ASN A 14 -47.71 -31.43 50.15
C ASN A 14 -48.45 -32.74 49.82
N THR A 15 -47.66 -33.79 49.52
CA THR A 15 -47.58 -34.99 50.40
C THR A 15 -46.40 -35.89 50.03
N GLU A 16 -45.88 -36.53 51.08
CA GLU A 16 -44.66 -37.31 51.20
C GLU A 16 -44.80 -38.74 50.67
N THR A 17 -43.68 -39.40 50.34
CA THR A 17 -43.45 -40.78 50.80
C THR A 17 -41.95 -41.13 50.79
N SER A 18 -41.46 -41.57 51.95
CA SER A 18 -40.08 -42.02 52.20
C SER A 18 -39.97 -43.55 52.07
N ALA A 19 -38.78 -44.07 51.73
CA ALA A 19 -38.20 -45.23 52.42
C ALA A 19 -36.69 -45.42 52.14
N LYS A 20 -35.97 -45.76 53.23
CA LYS A 20 -34.54 -46.04 53.50
C LYS A 20 -33.95 -47.22 52.66
N LEU A 21 -32.65 -47.57 52.60
CA LEU A 21 -31.56 -47.63 53.60
C LEU A 21 -30.20 -47.99 52.92
N THR A 22 -29.09 -47.36 53.37
CA THR A 22 -27.64 -47.75 53.47
C THR A 22 -26.95 -48.73 52.50
N THR A 23 -25.74 -48.37 52.03
CA THR A 23 -24.43 -48.95 52.47
C THR A 23 -23.24 -48.09 51.98
N ALA A 24 -22.19 -48.03 52.80
CA ALA A 24 -20.95 -47.29 52.62
C ALA A 24 -19.94 -48.01 51.69
N GLY A 25 -19.01 -47.24 51.08
CA GLY A 25 -17.75 -47.77 50.55
C GLY A 25 -17.23 -47.11 49.27
N ASP A 26 -15.99 -46.62 49.32
CA ASP A 26 -15.07 -46.30 48.21
C ASP A 26 -15.20 -44.96 47.44
N GLU A 27 -14.74 -43.90 48.10
CA GLU A 27 -14.04 -42.80 47.44
C GLU A 27 -12.71 -43.27 46.82
N LYS A 28 -12.66 -43.42 45.49
CA LYS A 28 -11.41 -43.34 44.72
C LYS A 28 -11.59 -42.45 43.50
N ARG A 29 -11.05 -41.23 43.63
CA ARG A 29 -10.58 -40.31 42.58
C ARG A 29 -10.92 -40.69 41.13
N ARG A 30 -12.05 -40.19 40.63
CA ARG A 30 -12.24 -39.98 39.19
C ARG A 30 -11.80 -38.55 38.88
N ALA A 31 -10.51 -38.37 38.57
CA ALA A 31 -10.00 -37.12 38.06
C ALA A 31 -10.81 -36.74 36.80
N SER A 32 -11.49 -35.60 36.87
CA SER A 32 -12.13 -34.93 35.74
C SER A 32 -11.07 -34.64 34.67
N ARG A 33 -10.91 -35.55 33.70
CA ARG A 33 -10.20 -35.24 32.47
C ARG A 33 -11.04 -34.23 31.71
N SER A 34 -10.56 -32.99 31.68
CA SER A 34 -11.00 -31.98 30.73
C SER A 34 -10.93 -32.57 29.30
N PRO A 35 -11.87 -32.25 28.40
CA PRO A 35 -11.80 -32.71 27.02
C PRO A 35 -10.49 -32.19 26.40
N SER A 36 -9.63 -33.10 25.98
CA SER A 36 -8.42 -32.74 25.24
C SER A 36 -8.82 -32.06 23.91
N PRO A 37 -8.11 -31.05 23.43
CA PRO A 37 -8.42 -30.41 22.15
C PRO A 37 -8.40 -31.46 21.03
N ASN A 38 -9.42 -31.44 20.20
CA ASN A 38 -9.65 -32.42 19.14
C ASN A 38 -8.49 -32.43 18.12
N ARG A 39 -7.64 -33.46 18.15
CA ARG A 39 -6.37 -33.57 17.40
C ARG A 39 -6.50 -33.40 15.87
N SER A 40 -7.66 -33.74 15.31
CA SER A 40 -7.93 -33.61 13.86
C SER A 40 -8.11 -32.15 13.42
N SER A 41 -8.63 -31.28 14.30
CA SER A 41 -8.85 -29.86 14.00
C SER A 41 -7.55 -29.05 14.03
N THR A 42 -6.61 -29.43 14.90
CA THR A 42 -5.27 -28.81 15.00
C THR A 42 -4.37 -29.22 13.84
N GLN A 43 -4.45 -30.47 13.38
CA GLN A 43 -3.70 -30.96 12.21
C GLN A 43 -4.06 -30.21 10.92
N ASN A 44 -5.34 -29.85 10.74
CA ASN A 44 -5.80 -29.10 9.57
C ASN A 44 -5.26 -27.65 9.52
N VAL A 45 -5.13 -27.00 10.69
CA VAL A 45 -4.57 -25.64 10.78
C VAL A 45 -3.07 -25.61 10.50
N GLU A 46 -2.32 -26.61 10.99
CA GLU A 46 -0.89 -26.73 10.73
C GLU A 46 -0.60 -27.01 9.25
N GLU A 47 -1.35 -27.92 8.62
CA GLU A 47 -1.22 -28.21 7.19
C GLU A 47 -1.54 -26.97 6.33
N LEU A 48 -2.59 -26.24 6.68
CA LEU A 48 -2.95 -25.01 5.99
C LEU A 48 -1.87 -23.93 6.13
N MET A 49 -1.32 -23.76 7.32
CA MET A 49 -0.20 -22.85 7.55
C MET A 49 1.06 -23.24 6.78
N ALA A 50 1.34 -24.54 6.64
CA ALA A 50 2.43 -25.02 5.81
C ALA A 50 2.24 -24.64 4.34
N LYS A 51 1.04 -24.85 3.79
CA LYS A 51 0.69 -24.47 2.40
C LYS A 51 0.87 -22.97 2.14
N ILE A 52 0.36 -22.13 3.05
CA ILE A 52 0.53 -20.66 2.97
C ILE A 52 2.01 -20.28 2.96
N ASN A 53 2.81 -20.88 3.85
CA ASN A 53 4.23 -20.57 3.95
C ASN A 53 5.01 -21.00 2.70
N ILE A 54 4.72 -22.17 2.13
CA ILE A 54 5.35 -22.64 0.89
C ILE A 54 5.15 -21.63 -0.23
N HIS A 55 3.90 -21.24 -0.50
CA HIS A 55 3.58 -20.29 -1.57
C HIS A 55 4.12 -18.89 -1.30
N LYS A 56 4.08 -18.43 -0.03
CA LYS A 56 4.74 -17.18 0.39
C LYS A 56 6.23 -17.20 0.06
N ASP A 57 6.93 -18.29 0.35
CA ASP A 57 8.38 -18.41 0.14
C ASP A 57 8.72 -18.55 -1.35
N LEU A 58 7.90 -19.26 -2.13
CA LEU A 58 8.00 -19.30 -3.59
C LEU A 58 7.79 -17.90 -4.21
N GLY A 59 6.77 -17.16 -3.75
CA GLY A 59 6.53 -15.78 -4.18
C GLY A 59 7.67 -14.85 -3.80
N ASN A 60 8.25 -15.01 -2.60
CA ASN A 60 9.43 -14.25 -2.18
C ASN A 60 10.63 -14.54 -3.09
N LYS A 61 10.85 -15.80 -3.47
CA LYS A 61 11.92 -16.21 -4.40
C LYS A 61 11.71 -15.60 -5.79
N ALA A 62 10.51 -15.73 -6.36
CA ALA A 62 10.17 -15.15 -7.66
C ALA A 62 10.36 -13.61 -7.67
N PHE A 63 9.97 -12.95 -6.57
CA PHE A 63 10.19 -11.51 -6.42
C PHE A 63 11.69 -11.20 -6.45
N GLN A 64 12.54 -11.96 -5.75
CA GLN A 64 14.00 -11.78 -5.78
C GLN A 64 14.59 -11.91 -7.19
N GLU A 65 14.05 -12.83 -7.99
CA GLU A 65 14.39 -13.02 -9.40
C GLU A 65 13.85 -11.90 -10.32
N LYS A 66 13.13 -10.91 -9.74
CA LYS A 66 12.42 -9.80 -10.41
C LYS A 66 11.29 -10.26 -11.32
N ASP A 67 10.86 -11.52 -11.19
CA ASP A 67 9.66 -12.02 -11.83
C ASP A 67 8.45 -11.66 -10.97
N PHE A 68 8.00 -10.41 -11.11
CA PHE A 68 6.91 -9.88 -10.29
C PHE A 68 5.56 -10.52 -10.63
N HIS A 69 5.36 -10.99 -11.87
CA HIS A 69 4.13 -11.68 -12.26
C HIS A 69 4.02 -13.02 -11.55
N LYS A 70 5.04 -13.87 -11.64
CA LYS A 70 5.04 -15.15 -10.90
C LYS A 70 4.96 -14.95 -9.39
N ALA A 71 5.61 -13.89 -8.86
CA ALA A 71 5.51 -13.57 -7.44
C ALA A 71 4.06 -13.29 -7.02
N ILE A 72 3.30 -12.53 -7.84
CA ILE A 72 1.88 -12.25 -7.59
C ILE A 72 1.06 -13.54 -7.60
N ASP A 73 1.26 -14.40 -8.61
CA ASP A 73 0.54 -15.66 -8.74
C ASP A 73 0.76 -16.57 -7.53
N GLU A 74 2.00 -16.68 -7.04
CA GLU A 74 2.30 -17.47 -5.84
C GLU A 74 1.70 -16.84 -4.57
N TYR A 75 1.70 -15.51 -4.43
CA TYR A 75 1.01 -14.87 -3.32
C TYR A 75 -0.52 -15.04 -3.38
N GLU A 76 -1.11 -15.07 -4.58
CA GLU A 76 -2.53 -15.38 -4.77
C GLU A 76 -2.87 -16.77 -4.24
N LYS A 77 -2.10 -17.79 -4.64
CA LYS A 77 -2.28 -19.18 -4.14
C LYS A 77 -2.19 -19.28 -2.62
N ALA A 78 -1.29 -18.50 -2.01
CA ALA A 78 -1.17 -18.41 -0.55
C ALA A 78 -2.44 -17.81 0.10
N ILE A 79 -3.06 -16.82 -0.55
CA ILE A 79 -4.28 -16.16 -0.06
C ILE A 79 -5.52 -17.04 -0.29
N GLU A 80 -5.64 -17.69 -1.46
CA GLU A 80 -6.71 -18.64 -1.77
C GLU A 80 -6.74 -19.82 -0.78
N SER A 81 -5.56 -20.29 -0.37
CA SER A 81 -5.44 -21.31 0.67
C SER A 81 -6.08 -20.85 1.98
N TYR A 82 -5.95 -19.56 2.33
CA TYR A 82 -6.44 -18.99 3.59
C TYR A 82 -7.94 -18.65 3.59
N GLU A 83 -8.49 -18.13 2.49
CA GLU A 83 -9.91 -17.80 2.33
C GLU A 83 -10.57 -18.67 1.22
N PRO A 84 -10.74 -19.99 1.42
CA PRO A 84 -11.51 -20.80 0.47
C PRO A 84 -13.00 -20.41 0.58
N HIS A 85 -13.48 -19.65 -0.40
CA HIS A 85 -14.88 -19.34 -0.74
C HIS A 85 -15.92 -19.62 0.39
N GLY A 86 -15.92 -18.78 1.44
CA GLY A 86 -17.02 -18.72 2.42
C GLY A 86 -16.88 -19.58 3.68
N ALA A 87 -15.75 -20.25 3.92
CA ALA A 87 -15.53 -20.99 5.16
C ALA A 87 -15.03 -20.08 6.30
N HIS A 88 -15.75 -20.07 7.43
CA HIS A 88 -15.31 -19.37 8.65
C HIS A 88 -14.22 -20.20 9.36
N ILE A 89 -12.99 -20.17 8.87
CA ILE A 89 -11.86 -20.84 9.51
C ILE A 89 -11.54 -20.17 10.85
N THR A 90 -11.26 -20.97 11.87
CA THR A 90 -10.72 -20.49 13.15
C THR A 90 -9.32 -19.93 12.93
N THR A 91 -9.24 -18.65 12.57
CA THR A 91 -7.98 -17.97 12.27
C THR A 91 -7.18 -17.76 13.55
N THR A 92 -5.98 -18.33 13.64
CA THR A 92 -5.04 -18.00 14.71
C THR A 92 -4.45 -16.60 14.48
N ASN A 93 -3.98 -15.94 15.54
CA ASN A 93 -3.29 -14.65 15.41
C ASN A 93 -2.04 -14.78 14.52
N GLU A 94 -1.41 -15.95 14.51
CA GLU A 94 -0.24 -16.23 13.69
C GLU A 94 -0.58 -16.35 12.19
N MET A 95 -1.72 -16.98 11.85
CA MET A 95 -2.22 -17.01 10.47
C MET A 95 -2.53 -15.61 9.95
N LYS A 96 -3.25 -14.80 10.73
CA LYS A 96 -3.55 -13.40 10.37
C LYS A 96 -2.29 -12.61 10.11
N ALA A 97 -1.27 -12.83 10.94
CA ALA A 97 0.02 -12.20 10.76
C ALA A 97 0.68 -12.65 9.44
N THR A 98 0.84 -13.95 9.21
CA THR A 98 1.45 -14.46 7.98
C THR A 98 0.73 -13.95 6.72
N ILE A 99 -0.60 -13.96 6.73
CA ILE A 99 -1.40 -13.49 5.59
C ILE A 99 -1.30 -11.99 5.39
N GLY A 100 -1.30 -11.18 6.45
CA GLY A 100 -1.05 -9.75 6.30
C GLY A 100 0.36 -9.46 5.75
N ALA A 101 1.35 -10.32 6.01
CA ALA A 101 2.66 -10.24 5.36
C ALA A 101 2.58 -10.55 3.85
N VAL A 102 1.83 -11.59 3.47
CA VAL A 102 1.59 -11.97 2.06
C VAL A 102 0.92 -10.81 1.32
N TYR A 103 -0.16 -10.24 1.85
CA TYR A 103 -0.81 -9.06 1.26
C TYR A 103 0.16 -7.89 1.09
N ASN A 104 1.00 -7.62 2.09
CA ASN A 104 1.98 -6.54 2.00
C ASN A 104 3.09 -6.79 0.97
N ASN A 105 3.47 -8.06 0.75
CA ASN A 105 4.46 -8.45 -0.26
C ASN A 105 3.85 -8.42 -1.67
N ARG A 106 2.61 -8.89 -1.83
CA ARG A 106 1.85 -8.81 -3.09
C ARG A 106 1.56 -7.36 -3.47
N ALA A 107 1.19 -6.50 -2.51
CA ALA A 107 1.08 -5.06 -2.71
C ALA A 107 2.37 -4.44 -3.26
N PHE A 108 3.52 -4.96 -2.82
CA PHE A 108 4.80 -4.48 -3.34
C PHE A 108 5.08 -4.97 -4.75
N ALA A 109 4.69 -6.19 -5.09
CA ALA A 109 4.83 -6.73 -6.42
C ALA A 109 3.93 -5.94 -7.39
N TYR A 110 2.68 -5.68 -6.99
CA TYR A 110 1.77 -4.78 -7.70
C TYR A 110 2.35 -3.38 -7.90
N PHE A 111 2.98 -2.81 -6.87
CA PHE A 111 3.66 -1.53 -7.00
C PHE A 111 4.82 -1.57 -8.01
N LYS A 112 5.53 -2.70 -8.13
CA LYS A 112 6.63 -2.86 -9.09
C LYS A 112 6.18 -2.99 -10.53
N ILE A 113 4.99 -3.54 -10.77
CA ILE A 113 4.35 -3.59 -12.09
C ILE A 113 3.40 -2.41 -12.33
N GLU A 114 3.48 -1.36 -11.50
CA GLU A 114 2.70 -0.12 -11.62
C GLU A 114 1.18 -0.29 -11.48
N MET A 115 0.72 -1.41 -10.92
CA MET A 115 -0.67 -1.66 -10.55
C MET A 115 -1.00 -1.03 -9.19
N TYR A 116 -0.98 0.30 -9.12
CA TYR A 116 -1.14 1.04 -7.86
C TYR A 116 -2.51 0.86 -7.19
N GLY A 117 -3.57 0.62 -7.97
CA GLY A 117 -4.91 0.35 -7.44
C GLY A 117 -4.95 -0.94 -6.61
N ALA A 118 -4.45 -2.04 -7.17
CA ALA A 118 -4.34 -3.33 -6.48
C ALA A 118 -3.42 -3.23 -5.25
N ALA A 119 -2.30 -2.51 -5.37
CA ALA A 119 -1.40 -2.26 -4.25
C ALA A 119 -2.07 -1.55 -3.06
N ILE A 120 -3.03 -0.65 -3.31
CA ILE A 120 -3.79 0.05 -2.27
C ILE A 120 -4.73 -0.92 -1.55
N VAL A 121 -5.42 -1.79 -2.30
CA VAL A 121 -6.35 -2.79 -1.75
C VAL A 121 -5.61 -3.74 -0.81
N ASP A 122 -4.52 -4.35 -1.31
CA ASP A 122 -3.71 -5.28 -0.54
C ASP A 122 -3.05 -4.62 0.68
N SER A 123 -2.53 -3.39 0.53
CA SER A 123 -1.97 -2.66 1.67
C SER A 123 -3.03 -2.35 2.73
N THR A 124 -4.29 -2.12 2.32
CA THR A 124 -5.40 -1.87 3.24
C THR A 124 -5.77 -3.13 4.00
N LYS A 125 -5.89 -4.27 3.31
CA LYS A 125 -6.15 -5.57 3.95
C LYS A 125 -5.02 -5.95 4.93
N ALA A 126 -3.76 -5.68 4.58
CA ALA A 126 -2.63 -5.89 5.49
C ALA A 126 -2.71 -5.03 6.77
N ILE A 127 -3.19 -3.78 6.67
CA ILE A 127 -3.42 -2.89 7.81
C ILE A 127 -4.59 -3.40 8.68
N GLU A 128 -5.67 -3.86 8.06
CA GLU A 128 -6.86 -4.39 8.75
C GLU A 128 -6.56 -5.65 9.54
N LEU A 129 -5.76 -6.56 8.98
CA LEU A 129 -5.33 -7.78 9.64
C LEU A 129 -4.36 -7.53 10.80
N LYS A 130 -3.95 -6.27 11.01
CA LYS A 130 -2.99 -5.85 12.03
C LYS A 130 -1.80 -6.81 12.09
N PHE A 131 -1.20 -7.10 10.93
CA PHE A 131 -0.06 -8.01 10.86
C PHE A 131 1.06 -7.51 11.78
N ASP A 132 1.17 -8.20 12.91
CA ASP A 132 2.09 -7.88 13.98
C ASP A 132 2.82 -9.16 14.37
N LYS A 133 3.90 -9.50 13.64
CA LYS A 133 4.82 -10.54 14.12
C LYS A 133 6.29 -10.21 13.87
N VAL A 134 6.87 -9.63 14.92
CA VAL A 134 8.04 -10.03 15.73
C VAL A 134 9.34 -10.57 15.09
N GLU A 135 9.37 -11.13 13.87
CA GLU A 135 10.61 -11.64 13.23
C GLU A 135 10.70 -11.37 11.73
N CYS A 136 10.22 -10.23 11.25
CA CYS A 136 10.73 -9.71 9.99
C CYS A 136 12.08 -9.03 10.25
N HIS A 137 13.14 -9.84 10.35
CA HIS A 137 14.47 -9.36 10.03
C HIS A 137 14.34 -8.70 8.65
N ILE A 138 14.70 -7.43 8.56
CA ILE A 138 14.74 -6.66 7.33
C ILE A 138 15.86 -7.24 6.47
N PHE A 139 15.59 -8.41 5.90
CA PHE A 139 16.60 -9.24 5.28
C PHE A 139 16.12 -9.95 4.03
N PHE A 140 14.94 -9.67 3.49
CA PHE A 140 14.68 -10.15 2.13
C PHE A 140 13.82 -9.24 1.27
N PHE A 141 14.18 -7.95 1.24
CA PHE A 141 14.18 -7.23 -0.03
C PHE A 141 15.29 -6.15 -0.09
N CYS A 142 16.41 -6.39 0.60
CA CYS A 142 17.67 -5.75 0.23
C CYS A 142 18.25 -6.61 -0.88
N VAL A 143 18.31 -6.04 -2.08
CA VAL A 143 19.27 -6.36 -3.13
C VAL A 143 20.46 -7.17 -2.57
N ALA A 144 20.44 -8.48 -2.75
CA ALA A 144 21.61 -9.33 -2.53
C ALA A 144 22.58 -9.15 -3.70
N THR A 145 22.98 -7.90 -3.97
CA THR A 145 24.27 -7.63 -4.60
C THR A 145 25.29 -7.60 -3.47
N LYS A 146 25.67 -8.79 -2.99
CA LYS A 146 27.08 -8.97 -2.60
C LYS A 146 27.90 -8.91 -3.89
N LYS A 147 28.07 -7.71 -4.45
CA LYS A 147 29.13 -7.43 -5.41
C LYS A 147 29.58 -5.98 -5.24
N LYS A 148 30.90 -5.87 -5.12
CA LYS A 148 31.71 -4.67 -4.94
C LYS A 148 31.29 -3.56 -5.92
N ASN A 149 31.39 -2.33 -5.41
CA ASN A 149 31.55 -1.06 -6.12
C ASN A 149 30.38 -0.56 -6.99
N ASN A 150 29.93 0.64 -6.57
CA ASN A 150 29.25 1.68 -7.33
C ASN A 150 27.79 1.47 -7.77
N ASN A 151 27.00 2.52 -7.45
CA ASN A 151 25.80 3.03 -8.09
C ASN A 151 24.41 2.64 -7.52
N ASN A 152 23.87 3.57 -6.73
CA ASN A 152 22.52 4.14 -6.85
C ASN A 152 21.28 3.21 -6.91
N HIS A 153 21.26 2.09 -6.18
CA HIS A 153 19.98 1.54 -5.72
C HIS A 153 19.71 2.02 -4.29
N SER A 154 19.03 3.16 -4.14
CA SER A 154 18.54 3.64 -2.83
C SER A 154 17.33 2.81 -2.38
N PHE A 155 17.53 1.50 -2.19
CA PHE A 155 16.49 0.64 -1.65
C PHE A 155 16.38 0.93 -0.15
N PHE A 156 15.24 1.51 0.20
CA PHE A 156 14.83 2.00 1.50
C PHE A 156 15.11 1.00 2.63
N ARG A 157 15.97 1.39 3.57
CA ARG A 157 16.30 0.62 4.77
C ARG A 157 15.67 1.34 5.97
N ILE A 158 14.46 0.96 6.34
CA ILE A 158 13.87 1.39 7.62
C ILE A 158 14.60 0.64 8.73
N ASN A 159 14.88 1.27 9.87
CA ASN A 159 15.27 0.54 11.07
C ASN A 159 13.98 0.11 11.82
N VAL A 160 13.43 -1.05 11.47
CA VAL A 160 12.23 -1.62 12.11
C VAL A 160 12.65 -2.33 13.39
N THR A 161 12.26 -1.79 14.54
CA THR A 161 12.34 -2.50 15.82
C THR A 161 11.11 -3.41 16.00
N LYS A 162 11.20 -4.42 16.88
CA LYS A 162 10.18 -5.46 17.16
C LYS A 162 8.73 -4.99 17.44
N LYS A 163 8.47 -3.67 17.52
CA LYS A 163 7.17 -3.06 17.89
C LYS A 163 6.44 -2.27 16.77
N LYS A 164 6.88 -2.34 15.49
CA LYS A 164 6.49 -1.34 14.45
C LYS A 164 6.25 -1.90 13.04
N THR A 165 5.53 -3.00 12.91
CA THR A 165 5.35 -3.79 11.66
C THR A 165 4.20 -3.30 10.75
N PHE A 166 3.07 -2.86 11.31
CA PHE A 166 1.93 -2.34 10.52
C PHE A 166 2.20 -1.00 9.80
N GLY A 167 3.28 -0.31 10.16
CA GLY A 167 3.68 0.93 9.49
C GLY A 167 4.05 0.74 8.02
N ILE A 168 4.49 -0.47 7.64
CA ILE A 168 4.91 -0.75 6.25
C ILE A 168 3.71 -0.67 5.31
N GLY A 169 2.53 -1.18 5.73
CA GLY A 169 1.30 -1.09 4.94
C GLY A 169 0.90 0.36 4.68
N TYR A 170 0.98 1.23 5.70
CA TYR A 170 0.76 2.67 5.53
C TYR A 170 1.75 3.28 4.55
N TYR A 171 3.04 2.94 4.65
CA TYR A 171 4.04 3.45 3.72
C TYR A 171 3.76 3.03 2.26
N ARG A 172 3.46 1.74 2.03
CA ARG A 172 3.18 1.20 0.68
C ARG A 172 1.91 1.80 0.08
N ARG A 173 0.84 1.92 0.87
CA ARG A 173 -0.39 2.58 0.45
C ARG A 173 -0.18 4.06 0.15
N GLY A 174 0.61 4.75 0.98
CA GLY A 174 1.01 6.13 0.75
C GLY A 174 1.79 6.32 -0.54
N CYS A 175 2.75 5.46 -0.84
CA CYS A 175 3.48 5.46 -2.11
C CYS A 175 2.55 5.23 -3.31
N SER A 176 1.61 4.29 -3.19
CA SER A 176 0.65 3.98 -4.26
C SER A 176 -0.32 5.15 -4.50
N HIS A 177 -0.80 5.80 -3.44
CA HIS A 177 -1.59 7.03 -3.56
C HIS A 177 -0.79 8.18 -4.19
N ALA A 178 0.49 8.33 -3.85
CA ALA A 178 1.35 9.35 -4.43
C ALA A 178 1.57 9.11 -5.94
N ALA A 179 1.75 7.86 -6.35
CA ALA A 179 1.87 7.49 -7.77
C ALA A 179 0.58 7.82 -8.56
N LEU A 180 -0.59 7.70 -7.93
CA LEU A 180 -1.88 8.10 -8.50
C LEU A 180 -2.23 9.58 -8.30
N MET A 181 -1.28 10.43 -7.90
CA MET A 181 -1.50 11.87 -7.63
C MET A 181 -2.57 12.17 -6.55
N HIS A 182 -2.93 11.18 -5.74
CA HIS A 182 -3.84 11.32 -4.60
C HIS A 182 -3.10 11.86 -3.37
N TRP A 183 -2.52 13.06 -3.49
CA TRP A 183 -1.59 13.64 -2.52
C TRP A 183 -2.14 13.77 -1.10
N TYR A 184 -3.41 14.14 -0.96
CA TYR A 184 -4.08 14.22 0.34
C TYR A 184 -4.12 12.87 1.08
N LYS A 185 -4.45 11.78 0.36
CA LYS A 185 -4.49 10.42 0.92
C LYS A 185 -3.07 9.93 1.23
N ALA A 186 -2.13 10.14 0.30
CA ALA A 186 -0.72 9.81 0.49
C ALA A 186 -0.12 10.47 1.73
N LYS A 187 -0.38 11.77 1.93
CA LYS A 187 0.04 12.52 3.12
C LYS A 187 -0.46 11.87 4.41
N LYS A 188 -1.75 11.54 4.51
CA LYS A 188 -2.33 10.90 5.71
C LYS A 188 -1.63 9.58 6.04
N ASP A 189 -1.36 8.77 5.02
CA ASP A 189 -0.67 7.50 5.18
C ASP A 189 0.80 7.69 5.60
N PHE A 190 1.52 8.65 5.00
CA PHE A 190 2.88 8.97 5.44
C PHE A 190 2.93 9.56 6.85
N GLN A 191 1.94 10.34 7.29
CA GLN A 191 1.86 10.82 8.67
C GLN A 191 1.71 9.65 9.66
N LYS A 192 0.88 8.66 9.33
CA LYS A 192 0.75 7.44 10.14
C LYS A 192 2.05 6.66 10.14
N ALA A 193 2.69 6.47 8.99
CA ALA A 193 3.98 5.83 8.88
C ALA A 193 5.06 6.55 9.70
N ALA A 194 5.12 7.89 9.68
CA ALA A 194 6.10 8.68 10.43
C ALA A 194 5.91 8.59 11.95
N LYS A 195 4.65 8.52 12.43
CA LYS A 195 4.35 8.28 13.85
C LYS A 195 4.88 6.93 14.33
N ILE A 196 4.78 5.92 13.47
CA ILE A 196 5.25 4.56 13.74
C ILE A 196 6.78 4.55 13.65
N PHE A 197 7.34 4.86 12.48
CA PHE A 197 8.77 4.91 12.20
C PHE A 197 9.38 6.27 12.58
N LYS A 198 9.38 6.55 13.89
CA LYS A 198 10.01 7.74 14.47
C LYS A 198 11.44 7.92 13.92
N ASN A 199 11.75 9.14 13.48
CA ASN A 199 13.07 9.57 12.97
C ASN A 199 13.56 8.87 11.69
N ASP A 200 12.67 8.29 10.89
CA ASP A 200 13.02 7.77 9.56
C ASP A 200 13.08 8.89 8.51
N LYS A 201 14.30 9.26 8.08
CA LYS A 201 14.56 10.33 7.11
C LYS A 201 13.86 10.13 5.76
N ASN A 202 13.67 8.88 5.33
CA ASN A 202 13.07 8.59 4.03
C ASN A 202 11.55 8.79 4.10
N ILE A 203 10.91 8.40 5.21
CA ILE A 203 9.48 8.67 5.43
C ILE A 203 9.24 10.16 5.61
N GLU A 204 10.11 10.85 6.36
CA GLU A 204 10.06 12.31 6.49
C GLU A 204 10.15 13.01 5.13
N LYS A 205 11.08 12.58 4.26
CA LYS A 205 11.19 13.09 2.89
C LYS A 205 9.91 12.86 2.08
N ARG A 206 9.33 11.66 2.14
CA ARG A 206 8.08 11.34 1.42
C ARG A 206 6.89 12.13 1.96
N LEU A 207 6.81 12.30 3.27
CA LEU A 207 5.77 13.12 3.91
C LEU A 207 5.87 14.58 3.44
N LYS A 208 7.08 15.18 3.49
CA LYS A 208 7.30 16.55 3.02
C LYS A 208 6.95 16.73 1.54
N GLN A 209 7.31 15.76 0.69
CA GLN A 209 6.92 15.76 -0.72
C GLN A 209 5.39 15.76 -0.89
N ALA A 210 4.69 14.87 -0.16
CA ALA A 210 3.23 14.79 -0.23
C ALA A 210 2.55 16.05 0.32
N GLU A 211 3.09 16.68 1.35
CA GLU A 211 2.60 17.96 1.89
C GLU A 211 2.75 19.11 0.90
N GLN A 212 3.92 19.21 0.24
CA GLN A 212 4.16 20.23 -0.77
C GLN A 212 3.25 20.03 -1.98
N ALA A 213 3.05 18.78 -2.42
CA ALA A 213 2.18 18.47 -3.54
C ALA A 213 0.69 18.68 -3.20
N ASP A 214 0.21 18.30 -2.01
CA ASP A 214 -1.16 18.58 -1.55
C ASP A 214 -1.42 20.08 -1.47
N LYS A 215 -0.45 20.86 -0.98
CA LYS A 215 -0.55 22.34 -0.95
C LYS A 215 -0.60 22.92 -2.36
N TYR A 216 0.25 22.44 -3.27
CA TYR A 216 0.27 22.90 -4.66
C TYR A 216 -1.03 22.55 -5.39
N GLN A 217 -1.55 21.34 -5.23
CA GLN A 217 -2.83 20.93 -5.82
C GLN A 217 -3.99 21.77 -5.32
N LYS A 218 -4.02 22.10 -4.02
CA LYS A 218 -5.02 23.01 -3.45
C LYS A 218 -4.89 24.43 -3.99
N PHE A 219 -3.67 24.91 -4.18
CA PHE A 219 -3.42 26.21 -4.77
C PHE A 219 -3.91 26.25 -6.22
N CYS A 220 -3.54 25.27 -7.06
CA CYS A 220 -4.02 25.14 -8.43
C CYS A 220 -5.54 25.13 -8.50
N LYS A 221 -6.21 24.31 -7.66
CA LYS A 221 -7.67 24.26 -7.60
C LYS A 221 -8.31 25.57 -7.13
N ALA A 222 -7.63 26.34 -6.28
CA ALA A 222 -8.14 27.62 -5.80
C ALA A 222 -8.03 28.74 -6.84
N ILE A 223 -7.11 28.62 -7.81
CA ILE A 223 -6.93 29.56 -8.92
C ILE A 223 -7.52 29.03 -10.23
N GLU A 224 -8.20 27.88 -10.21
CA GLU A 224 -8.82 27.27 -11.36
C GLU A 224 -10.03 28.12 -11.78
N THR A 225 -10.03 28.59 -13.02
CA THR A 225 -11.08 29.45 -13.58
C THR A 225 -11.44 28.96 -14.98
N ASP A 226 -12.73 28.89 -15.29
CA ASP A 226 -13.21 28.46 -16.61
C ASP A 226 -13.02 29.53 -17.70
N GLU A 227 -12.77 30.78 -17.30
CA GLU A 227 -12.75 31.97 -18.19
C GLU A 227 -11.35 32.35 -18.70
N GLY A 228 -10.40 31.42 -18.70
CA GLY A 228 -9.03 31.67 -19.18
C GLY A 228 -8.95 31.71 -20.71
N LYS A 229 -8.28 32.72 -21.28
CA LYS A 229 -7.87 32.68 -22.70
C LYS A 229 -6.94 31.49 -22.94
N PRO A 230 -7.09 30.77 -24.07
CA PRO A 230 -6.20 29.67 -24.40
C PRO A 230 -4.77 30.20 -24.54
N LEU A 231 -3.79 29.32 -24.26
CA LEU A 231 -2.38 29.68 -24.27
C LEU A 231 -1.94 30.22 -25.65
N SER A 232 -2.58 29.76 -26.74
CA SER A 232 -2.35 30.22 -28.11
C SER A 232 -2.65 31.71 -28.35
N GLU A 233 -3.56 32.31 -27.56
CA GLU A 233 -3.89 33.74 -27.66
C GLU A 233 -3.01 34.61 -26.75
N THR A 234 -2.36 34.00 -25.76
CA THR A 234 -1.55 34.72 -24.77
C THR A 234 -0.06 34.68 -25.07
N ILE A 235 0.41 33.65 -25.77
CA ILE A 235 1.80 33.55 -26.23
C ILE A 235 1.96 34.24 -27.58
N LYS A 236 2.79 35.27 -27.61
CA LYS A 236 3.24 35.93 -28.85
C LYS A 236 4.57 35.35 -29.28
N ILE A 237 4.65 34.86 -30.51
CA ILE A 237 5.85 34.19 -31.02
C ILE A 237 6.98 35.21 -31.25
N GLU A 238 6.62 36.46 -31.55
CA GLU A 238 7.53 37.57 -31.82
C GLU A 238 8.33 38.00 -30.58
N ASP A 239 7.80 37.76 -29.38
CA ASP A 239 8.44 38.12 -28.11
C ASP A 239 9.61 37.20 -27.75
N PHE A 240 9.80 36.13 -28.52
CA PHE A 240 10.82 35.15 -28.26
C PHE A 240 12.17 35.52 -28.88
N PRO A 241 13.29 35.15 -28.23
CA PRO A 241 14.62 35.48 -28.73
C PRO A 241 14.86 34.84 -30.09
N ALA A 242 15.47 35.62 -30.99
CA ALA A 242 15.95 35.12 -32.27
C ALA A 242 16.94 33.96 -32.09
N LEU A 243 16.97 33.07 -33.08
CA LEU A 243 17.90 31.95 -33.11
C LEU A 243 19.35 32.45 -32.99
N THR A 244 20.09 31.89 -32.06
CA THR A 244 21.53 32.12 -31.95
C THR A 244 22.24 31.47 -33.14
N SER A 245 23.34 32.06 -33.63
CA SER A 245 24.16 31.49 -34.71
C SER A 245 24.68 30.08 -34.41
N SER A 246 24.75 29.70 -33.13
CA SER A 246 25.14 28.36 -32.68
C SER A 246 24.02 27.31 -32.72
N TYR A 247 22.80 27.67 -33.12
CA TYR A 247 21.70 26.71 -33.23
C TYR A 247 21.74 26.00 -34.58
N ASP A 248 21.96 24.70 -34.52
CA ASP A 248 22.15 23.77 -35.63
C ASP A 248 20.90 22.92 -35.93
N GLY A 249 19.84 23.07 -35.14
CA GLY A 249 18.61 22.29 -35.29
C GLY A 249 17.68 22.81 -36.39
N PRO A 250 16.56 22.10 -36.62
CA PRO A 250 15.55 22.51 -37.60
C PRO A 250 14.99 23.89 -37.26
N LYS A 251 14.81 24.71 -38.31
CA LYS A 251 14.28 26.07 -38.23
C LYS A 251 12.88 26.10 -38.79
N PHE A 252 11.98 26.80 -38.13
CA PHE A 252 10.60 26.96 -38.57
C PHE A 252 10.38 28.43 -38.92
N ASN A 253 10.37 28.75 -40.22
CA ASN A 253 10.14 30.12 -40.69
C ASN A 253 8.69 30.32 -41.14
N SER A 254 8.09 29.31 -41.80
CA SER A 254 6.72 29.37 -42.29
C SER A 254 6.04 28.00 -42.28
N ILE A 255 4.71 27.97 -42.22
CA ILE A 255 3.90 26.75 -42.33
C ILE A 255 4.16 26.01 -43.65
N SER A 256 4.35 26.75 -44.74
CA SER A 256 4.65 26.21 -46.07
C SER A 256 5.97 25.45 -46.17
N GLU A 257 6.90 25.67 -45.24
CA GLU A 257 8.19 24.97 -45.17
C GLU A 257 8.13 23.64 -44.43
N ILE A 258 7.00 23.31 -43.78
CA ILE A 258 6.80 21.99 -43.18
C ILE A 258 6.56 20.98 -44.30
N ASN A 259 7.63 20.33 -44.73
CA ASN A 259 7.62 19.24 -45.69
C ASN A 259 8.25 17.96 -45.10
N SER A 260 8.19 16.86 -45.85
CA SER A 260 8.74 15.58 -45.40
C SER A 260 10.21 15.67 -45.02
N GLN A 261 11.01 16.45 -45.75
CA GLN A 261 12.43 16.59 -45.49
C GLN A 261 12.69 17.33 -44.18
N TRP A 262 11.90 18.36 -43.90
CA TRP A 262 11.96 19.08 -42.63
C TRP A 262 11.62 18.16 -41.45
N VAL A 263 10.56 17.34 -41.56
CA VAL A 263 10.16 16.38 -40.51
C VAL A 263 11.25 15.32 -40.28
N ILE A 264 11.87 14.79 -41.34
CA ILE A 264 12.98 13.84 -41.23
C ILE A 264 14.16 14.48 -40.49
N SER A 265 14.53 15.72 -40.83
CA SER A 265 15.60 16.46 -40.15
C SER A 265 15.31 16.67 -38.66
N LEU A 266 14.03 16.92 -38.32
CA LEU A 266 13.58 17.09 -36.95
C LEU A 266 13.68 15.78 -36.14
N GLN A 267 13.24 14.67 -36.74
CA GLN A 267 13.35 13.36 -36.11
C GLN A 267 14.81 12.98 -35.84
N GLU A 268 15.69 13.22 -36.80
CA GLU A 268 17.12 12.92 -36.65
C GLU A 268 17.76 13.78 -35.56
N TYR A 269 17.45 15.09 -35.54
CA TYR A 269 17.94 15.99 -34.50
C TYR A 269 17.50 15.56 -33.09
N LEU A 270 16.22 15.23 -32.91
CA LEU A 270 15.70 14.74 -31.63
C LEU A 270 16.27 13.38 -31.24
N ARG A 271 16.45 12.47 -32.21
CA ARG A 271 17.07 11.15 -31.99
C ARG A 271 18.50 11.27 -31.48
N ASN A 272 19.23 12.28 -31.95
CA ASN A 272 20.60 12.59 -31.51
C ASN A 272 20.65 13.37 -30.19
N GLY A 273 19.52 13.53 -29.49
CA GLY A 273 19.44 14.28 -28.23
C GLY A 273 19.49 15.80 -28.40
N GLY A 274 19.32 16.28 -29.63
CA GLY A 274 19.19 17.70 -29.94
C GLY A 274 18.01 18.31 -29.21
N LYS A 275 18.19 19.51 -28.68
CA LYS A 275 17.15 20.26 -27.99
C LYS A 275 16.63 21.32 -28.94
N LEU A 276 15.36 21.19 -29.33
CA LEU A 276 14.72 22.22 -30.14
C LEU A 276 14.87 23.55 -29.45
N HIS A 277 14.98 24.59 -30.27
CA HIS A 277 15.02 25.94 -29.76
C HIS A 277 13.75 26.20 -28.94
N ILE A 278 13.89 26.12 -27.62
CA ILE A 278 12.90 26.70 -26.73
C ILE A 278 13.10 28.17 -26.92
N SER A 279 12.01 28.82 -27.27
CA SER A 279 11.89 30.24 -27.36
C SER A 279 12.08 30.92 -25.98
N ASP A 280 12.82 30.38 -25.00
CA ASP A 280 13.42 31.19 -23.94
C ASP A 280 14.56 30.46 -23.22
N LYS A 281 15.79 30.94 -23.39
CA LYS A 281 16.93 30.69 -22.49
C LYS A 281 17.17 31.85 -21.51
N LYS A 282 16.25 32.81 -21.39
CA LYS A 282 16.29 33.77 -20.28
C LYS A 282 15.39 33.25 -19.17
N LYS A 283 16.04 32.92 -18.05
CA LYS A 283 15.39 32.88 -16.74
C LYS A 283 14.78 34.27 -16.47
N LYS A 284 13.57 34.56 -16.94
CA LYS A 284 12.79 35.68 -16.41
C LYS A 284 12.54 35.34 -14.94
N LYS A 285 13.33 35.94 -14.04
CA LYS A 285 13.00 36.01 -12.61
C LYS A 285 11.59 36.59 -12.55
N TRP A 286 10.62 35.78 -12.15
CA TRP A 286 9.27 36.25 -11.86
C TRP A 286 9.40 37.47 -10.94
N GLN A 287 9.08 38.66 -11.46
CA GLN A 287 9.04 39.85 -10.64
C GLN A 287 7.93 39.62 -9.62
N LYS A 288 8.29 39.65 -8.33
CA LYS A 288 7.32 39.61 -7.24
C LYS A 288 6.28 40.70 -7.52
N CYS A 289 5.00 40.33 -7.55
CA CYS A 289 3.91 41.30 -7.52
C CYS A 289 4.17 42.27 -6.35
N LYS A 290 4.50 43.52 -6.67
CA LYS A 290 4.41 44.60 -5.69
C LYS A 290 2.93 44.79 -5.42
N GLN A 291 2.48 44.41 -4.23
CA GLN A 291 1.19 44.83 -3.72
C GLN A 291 1.21 46.37 -3.72
N LYS A 292 0.25 46.97 -4.41
CA LYS A 292 -0.06 48.40 -4.29
C LYS A 292 -0.79 48.63 -2.97
#